data_AF-A0A654M255-F1
#
_entry.id   AF-A0A654M255-F1
#
_cell.length_a   1.000
_cell.length_b   1.000
_cell.length_c   1.000
_cell.angle_alpha   90.00
_cell.angle_beta   90.00
_cell.angle_gamma   90.00
#
_symmetry.space_group_name_H-M   'P 1'
#
loop_
_entity.id
_entity.type
_entity.pdbx_description
1 polymer ?
#
loop_
_entity_poly.entity_id
_entity_poly.type
_entity_poly.pdbx_seq_one_letter_code
_entity_poly.pdbx_strand_id
1 'polypeptide(L)'
;MTQLESIKSQNKKYAESFKDGDLSIPPSKKIAVLSCMDARLNVNELLGLGIGEAHIIRNAGGIATDDAIRSLIISHELLGTEEFIVINHTDCGMLTFSDEDLQKKISEKYKSNASGIVFHTFDNLEENVKR
;
A
#
# COMPACT_ATOMS: atom_id res chain seq x y z
N MET A 1 19.92 20.92 -2.53
CA MET A 1 19.96 19.44 -2.63
C MET A 1 18.53 18.97 -2.83
N THR A 2 18.25 18.17 -3.85
CA THR A 2 16.88 17.63 -4.07
C THR A 2 16.63 16.43 -3.15
N GLN A 3 15.37 16.07 -2.93
CA GLN A 3 15.03 14.86 -2.16
C GLN A 3 15.63 13.60 -2.78
N LEU A 4 15.67 13.53 -4.13
CA LEU A 4 16.28 12.42 -4.85
C LEU A 4 17.76 12.23 -4.48
N GLU A 5 18.53 13.31 -4.42
CA GLU A 5 19.95 13.22 -4.08
C GLU A 5 20.16 12.80 -2.62
N SER A 6 19.30 13.24 -1.70
CA SER A 6 19.31 12.77 -0.30
C SER A 6 19.02 11.26 -0.22
N ILE A 7 17.98 10.78 -0.91
CA ILE A 7 17.58 9.37 -0.92
C ILE A 7 18.68 8.48 -1.50
N LYS A 8 19.33 8.89 -2.60
CA LYS A 8 20.46 8.14 -3.18
C LYS A 8 21.60 7.96 -2.18
N SER A 9 21.92 9.03 -1.43
CA SER A 9 22.97 8.98 -0.40
C SER A 9 22.61 8.01 0.73
N GLN A 10 21.36 8.04 1.20
CA GLN A 10 20.90 7.12 2.24
C GLN A 10 20.83 5.66 1.74
N ASN A 11 20.39 5.43 0.51
CA ASN A 11 20.38 4.11 -0.10
C ASN A 11 21.78 3.51 -0.22
N LYS A 12 22.80 4.31 -0.55
CA LYS A 12 24.19 3.84 -0.59
C LYS A 12 24.63 3.28 0.78
N LYS A 13 24.32 3.99 1.86
CA LYS A 13 24.62 3.54 3.23
C LYS A 13 23.85 2.27 3.60
N TYR A 14 22.59 2.16 3.18
CA TYR A 14 21.80 0.95 3.40
C TYR A 14 22.40 -0.26 2.67
N ALA A 15 22.82 -0.09 1.41
CA ALA A 15 23.42 -1.15 0.62
C ALA A 15 24.75 -1.67 1.22
N GLU A 16 25.52 -0.80 1.88
CA GLU A 16 26.78 -1.18 2.56
C GLU A 16 26.55 -2.09 3.79
N SER A 17 25.37 -2.03 4.41
CA SER A 17 25.03 -2.82 5.61
C SER A 17 23.99 -3.92 5.38
N PHE A 18 23.44 -4.01 4.17
CA PHE A 18 22.44 -5.01 3.79
C PHE A 18 23.03 -6.42 3.75
N LYS A 19 22.36 -7.37 4.42
CA LYS A 19 22.84 -8.76 4.58
C LYS A 19 21.84 -9.81 4.09
N ASP A 20 20.66 -9.38 3.70
CA ASP A 20 19.51 -10.26 3.45
C ASP A 20 19.34 -10.58 1.95
N GLY A 21 20.43 -10.53 1.18
CA GLY A 21 20.41 -10.69 -0.29
C GLY A 21 20.13 -12.12 -0.76
N ASP A 22 20.35 -13.11 0.09
CA ASP A 22 20.15 -14.53 -0.22
C ASP A 22 18.78 -15.06 0.24
N LEU A 23 17.90 -14.19 0.76
CA LEU A 23 16.56 -14.59 1.16
C LEU A 23 15.75 -15.11 -0.02
N SER A 24 14.91 -16.12 0.25
CA SER A 24 14.04 -16.72 -0.74
C SER A 24 12.97 -15.73 -1.23
N ILE A 25 12.55 -15.87 -2.48
CA ILE A 25 11.47 -15.05 -3.06
C ILE A 25 10.13 -15.30 -2.34
N PRO A 26 9.70 -16.55 -2.06
CA PRO A 26 8.48 -16.78 -1.29
C PRO A 26 8.60 -16.25 0.15
N PRO A 27 7.59 -15.54 0.67
CA PRO A 27 7.61 -14.99 2.01
C PRO A 27 7.54 -16.09 3.07
N SER A 28 8.44 -16.04 4.05
CA SER A 28 8.63 -17.15 5.01
C SER A 28 7.43 -17.39 5.94
N LYS A 29 6.66 -16.36 6.30
CA LYS A 29 5.44 -16.51 7.11
C LYS A 29 4.21 -16.83 6.28
N LYS A 30 4.33 -16.89 4.94
CA LYS A 30 3.22 -17.15 4.03
C LYS A 30 2.03 -16.21 4.21
N ILE A 31 2.29 -14.94 4.49
CA ILE A 31 1.24 -13.92 4.61
C ILE A 31 1.40 -12.82 3.57
N ALA A 32 0.28 -12.24 3.14
CA ALA A 32 0.24 -10.99 2.38
C ALA A 32 -0.60 -9.95 3.11
N VAL A 33 -0.06 -8.73 3.22
CA VAL A 33 -0.70 -7.61 3.91
C VAL A 33 -1.14 -6.58 2.87
N LEU A 34 -2.41 -6.20 2.90
CA LEU A 34 -2.94 -5.06 2.17
C LEU A 34 -3.15 -3.88 3.15
N SER A 35 -2.48 -2.75 2.90
CA SER A 35 -2.60 -1.58 3.78
C SER A 35 -2.64 -0.25 3.04
N CYS A 36 -2.99 0.82 3.75
CA CYS A 36 -2.92 2.18 3.20
C CYS A 36 -1.47 2.60 2.90
N MET A 37 -1.27 3.49 1.93
CA MET A 37 0.01 4.13 1.58
C MET A 37 0.44 5.26 2.53
N ASP A 38 -0.30 5.48 3.62
CA ASP A 38 -0.04 6.55 4.59
C ASP A 38 1.42 6.54 5.08
N ALA A 39 2.08 7.70 5.00
CA ALA A 39 3.49 7.88 5.33
C ALA A 39 3.82 7.62 6.81
N ARG A 40 2.81 7.65 7.69
CA ARG A 40 2.93 7.36 9.13
C ARG A 40 2.90 5.86 9.43
N LEU A 41 2.50 5.03 8.47
CA LEU A 41 2.32 3.60 8.65
C LEU A 41 3.57 2.81 8.19
N ASN A 42 4.35 2.33 9.16
CA ASN A 42 5.38 1.32 8.94
C ASN A 42 4.83 -0.07 9.25
N VAL A 43 4.38 -0.78 8.21
CA VAL A 43 3.68 -2.07 8.34
C VAL A 43 4.57 -3.14 8.96
N ASN A 44 5.86 -3.18 8.57
CA ASN A 44 6.78 -4.18 9.09
C ASN A 44 6.98 -4.01 10.60
N GLU A 45 7.22 -2.77 11.06
CA GLU A 45 7.36 -2.50 12.49
C GLU A 45 6.08 -2.75 13.28
N LEU A 46 4.91 -2.35 12.73
CA LEU A 46 3.61 -2.56 13.36
C LEU A 46 3.32 -4.04 13.65
N LEU A 47 3.69 -4.91 12.71
CA LEU A 47 3.42 -6.35 12.79
C LEU A 47 4.60 -7.17 13.32
N GLY A 48 5.74 -6.53 13.62
CA GLY A 48 6.96 -7.22 14.03
C GLY A 48 7.54 -8.13 12.95
N LEU A 49 7.46 -7.71 11.68
CA LEU A 49 7.94 -8.46 10.52
C LEU A 49 9.39 -8.08 10.16
N GLY A 50 10.20 -9.10 9.92
CA GLY A 50 11.52 -9.00 9.31
C GLY A 50 11.47 -8.92 7.77
N ILE A 51 12.64 -8.71 7.17
CA ILE A 51 12.81 -8.73 5.71
C ILE A 51 12.50 -10.14 5.18
N GLY A 52 11.73 -10.22 4.10
CA GLY A 52 11.37 -11.50 3.45
C GLY A 52 10.26 -12.30 4.15
N GLU A 53 9.62 -11.78 5.21
CA GLU A 53 8.62 -12.54 5.94
C GLU A 53 7.19 -12.45 5.37
N ALA A 54 6.86 -11.36 4.67
CA ALA A 54 5.53 -11.09 4.15
C ALA A 54 5.57 -10.30 2.84
N HIS A 55 4.54 -10.45 2.01
CA HIS A 55 4.27 -9.47 0.96
C HIS A 55 3.51 -8.27 1.54
N ILE A 56 3.95 -7.06 1.22
CA ILE A 56 3.31 -5.81 1.66
C ILE A 56 2.80 -5.05 0.44
N ILE A 57 1.48 -5.04 0.25
CA ILE A 57 0.78 -4.38 -0.85
C ILE A 57 0.15 -3.10 -0.30
N ARG A 58 0.39 -1.96 -0.95
CA ARG A 58 -0.06 -0.65 -0.45
C ARG A 58 -0.71 0.20 -1.54
N ASN A 59 -1.84 0.82 -1.22
CA ASN A 59 -2.51 1.82 -2.07
C ASN A 59 -3.23 2.87 -1.20
N ALA A 60 -3.87 3.86 -1.82
CA ALA A 60 -4.67 4.84 -1.09
C ALA A 60 -5.85 4.16 -0.40
N GLY A 61 -5.91 4.21 0.94
CA GLY A 61 -6.97 3.61 1.74
C GLY A 61 -6.77 2.14 2.13
N GLY A 62 -5.86 1.40 1.47
CA GLY A 62 -5.73 -0.05 1.70
C GLY A 62 -6.94 -0.81 1.15
N ILE A 63 -7.36 -0.44 -0.05
CA ILE A 63 -8.57 -0.93 -0.71
C ILE A 63 -8.26 -2.17 -1.56
N ALA A 64 -9.12 -3.18 -1.51
CA ALA A 64 -9.04 -4.37 -2.36
C ALA A 64 -9.48 -4.06 -3.81
N THR A 65 -8.74 -3.19 -4.50
CA THR A 65 -8.93 -2.89 -5.92
C THR A 65 -8.51 -4.06 -6.81
N ASP A 66 -8.85 -4.02 -8.10
CA ASP A 66 -8.42 -5.04 -9.07
C ASP A 66 -6.89 -5.24 -9.08
N ASP A 67 -6.10 -4.19 -8.90
CA ASP A 67 -4.65 -4.30 -8.84
C ASP A 67 -4.14 -4.92 -7.53
N ALA A 68 -4.79 -4.61 -6.40
CA ALA A 68 -4.49 -5.26 -5.13
C ALA A 68 -4.86 -6.74 -5.18
N ILE A 69 -6.04 -7.08 -5.70
CA ILE A 69 -6.51 -8.46 -5.88
C ILE A 69 -5.58 -9.22 -6.84
N ARG A 70 -5.21 -8.63 -7.98
CA ARG A 70 -4.21 -9.20 -8.91
C ARG A 70 -2.90 -9.54 -8.17
N SER A 71 -2.43 -8.65 -7.31
CA SER A 71 -1.20 -8.85 -6.53
C SER A 71 -1.37 -9.95 -5.46
N LEU A 72 -2.51 -10.01 -4.78
CA LEU A 72 -2.84 -11.05 -3.80
C LEU A 72 -2.94 -12.45 -4.47
N ILE A 73 -3.54 -12.53 -5.66
CA ILE A 73 -3.62 -13.77 -6.44
C ILE A 73 -2.22 -14.27 -6.80
N ILE A 74 -1.34 -13.39 -7.31
CA ILE A 74 0.06 -13.77 -7.61
C ILE A 74 0.78 -14.23 -6.34
N SER A 75 0.61 -13.50 -5.24
CA SER A 75 1.19 -13.84 -3.94
C SER A 75 0.78 -15.25 -3.47
N HIS A 76 -0.49 -15.60 -3.64
CA HIS A 76 -1.03 -16.90 -3.25
C HIS A 76 -0.61 -18.00 -4.21
N GLU A 77 -1.00 -17.88 -5.48
CA GLU A 77 -0.89 -18.94 -6.48
C GLU A 77 0.57 -19.25 -6.86
N LEU A 78 1.42 -18.23 -6.92
CA LEU A 78 2.79 -18.38 -7.41
C LEU A 78 3.84 -18.34 -6.30
N LEU A 79 3.54 -17.68 -5.18
CA LEU A 79 4.51 -17.40 -4.13
C LEU A 79 4.12 -18.00 -2.77
N GLY A 80 3.00 -18.73 -2.69
CA GLY A 80 2.68 -19.62 -1.58
C GLY A 80 2.23 -18.93 -0.29
N THR A 81 1.73 -17.70 -0.35
CA THR A 81 1.06 -17.11 0.82
C THR A 81 -0.29 -17.78 1.07
N GLU A 82 -0.65 -18.06 2.31
CA GLU A 82 -1.87 -18.77 2.69
C GLU A 82 -2.86 -17.88 3.46
N GLU A 83 -2.40 -16.73 3.97
CA GLU A 83 -3.21 -15.83 4.78
C GLU A 83 -3.11 -14.38 4.29
N PHE A 84 -4.24 -13.66 4.34
CA PHE A 84 -4.33 -12.26 3.96
C PHE A 84 -4.73 -11.39 5.15
N ILE A 85 -4.01 -10.28 5.34
CA ILE A 85 -4.26 -9.33 6.43
C ILE A 85 -4.60 -7.98 5.81
N VAL A 86 -5.76 -7.42 6.16
CA VAL A 86 -6.18 -6.08 5.71
C VAL A 86 -6.03 -5.09 6.86
N ILE A 87 -5.30 -4.00 6.61
CA ILE A 87 -5.04 -2.95 7.61
C ILE A 87 -5.46 -1.60 7.05
N ASN A 88 -6.54 -1.05 7.61
CA ASN A 88 -6.84 0.37 7.47
C ASN A 88 -6.35 1.13 8.71
N HIS A 89 -6.47 2.45 8.72
CA HIS A 89 -6.02 3.28 9.84
C HIS A 89 -6.97 4.45 10.08
N THR A 90 -6.96 4.94 11.32
CA THR A 90 -7.66 6.17 11.72
C THR A 90 -7.04 7.39 11.05
N ASP A 91 -7.82 8.48 10.93
CA ASP A 91 -7.38 9.72 10.28
C ASP A 91 -6.86 9.47 8.85
N CYS A 92 -7.56 8.58 8.13
CA CYS A 92 -7.27 8.29 6.74
C CYS A 92 -7.77 9.41 5.84
N GLY A 93 -6.92 9.86 4.91
CA GLY A 93 -7.29 10.87 3.92
C GLY A 93 -8.53 10.47 3.10
N MET A 94 -8.73 9.18 2.86
CA MET A 94 -9.87 8.65 2.10
C MET A 94 -11.23 8.83 2.78
N LEU A 95 -11.26 9.22 4.07
CA LEU A 95 -12.47 9.59 4.82
C LEU A 95 -12.88 11.07 4.64
N THR A 96 -12.02 11.87 4.01
CA THR A 96 -12.12 13.35 4.05
C THR A 96 -12.71 13.98 2.80
N PHE A 97 -13.08 13.16 1.80
CA PHE A 97 -13.65 13.61 0.54
C PHE A 97 -14.48 12.50 -0.11
N SER A 98 -15.33 12.85 -1.07
CA SER A 98 -16.01 11.91 -1.96
C SER A 98 -15.32 11.84 -3.33
N ASP A 99 -15.54 10.72 -4.02
CA ASP A 99 -15.14 10.57 -5.43
C ASP A 99 -15.61 11.77 -6.28
N GLU A 100 -16.87 12.19 -6.14
CA GLU A 100 -17.44 13.30 -6.92
C GLU A 100 -16.71 14.62 -6.65
N ASP A 101 -16.39 14.91 -5.39
CA ASP A 101 -15.69 16.14 -5.00
C ASP A 101 -14.28 16.19 -5.62
N LEU A 102 -13.56 15.07 -5.58
CA LEU A 102 -12.22 14.99 -6.15
C LEU A 102 -12.26 15.05 -7.69
N GLN A 103 -13.19 14.33 -8.31
CA GLN A 103 -13.39 14.37 -9.77
C GLN A 103 -13.69 15.79 -10.25
N LYS A 104 -14.59 16.51 -9.56
CA LYS A 104 -14.91 17.90 -9.85
C LYS A 104 -13.69 18.79 -9.71
N LYS A 105 -12.96 18.68 -8.59
CA LYS A 105 -11.74 19.45 -8.32
C LYS A 105 -10.66 19.24 -9.39
N ILE A 106 -10.46 18.00 -9.85
CA ILE A 106 -9.52 17.69 -10.93
C ILE A 106 -9.99 18.32 -12.24
N SER A 107 -11.27 18.18 -12.56
CA SER A 107 -11.86 18.70 -13.80
C SER A 107 -11.75 20.22 -13.89
N GLU A 108 -12.01 20.91 -12.79
CA GLU A 108 -11.91 22.37 -12.72
C GLU A 108 -10.47 22.88 -12.83
N LYS A 109 -9.54 22.23 -12.11
CA LYS A 109 -8.13 22.64 -12.01
C LYS A 109 -7.32 22.30 -13.26
N TYR A 110 -7.49 21.11 -13.80
CA TYR A 110 -6.67 20.59 -14.90
C TYR A 110 -7.40 20.55 -16.25
N LYS A 111 -8.65 21.01 -16.31
CA LYS A 111 -9.48 21.01 -17.53
C LYS A 111 -9.53 19.64 -18.21
N SER A 112 -9.52 18.58 -17.42
CA SER A 112 -9.46 17.18 -17.85
C SER A 112 -10.62 16.38 -17.26
N ASN A 113 -11.19 15.43 -18.01
CA ASN A 113 -12.31 14.65 -17.49
C ASN A 113 -11.82 13.55 -16.53
N ALA A 114 -12.19 13.64 -15.26
CA ALA A 114 -11.91 12.64 -14.24
C ALA A 114 -13.10 11.72 -13.91
N SER A 115 -14.27 11.91 -14.55
CA SER A 115 -15.51 11.19 -14.19
C SER A 115 -15.44 9.67 -14.37
N GLY A 116 -14.46 9.17 -15.13
CA GLY A 116 -14.24 7.73 -15.32
C GLY A 116 -13.32 7.10 -14.26
N ILE A 117 -12.81 7.88 -13.31
CA ILE A 117 -11.89 7.42 -12.27
C ILE A 117 -12.67 7.20 -10.98
N VAL A 118 -12.67 5.96 -10.49
CA VAL A 118 -13.16 5.61 -9.16
C VAL A 118 -12.00 5.73 -8.17
N PHE A 119 -12.13 6.60 -7.17
CA PHE A 119 -11.10 6.83 -6.15
C PHE A 119 -11.28 5.96 -4.92
N HIS A 120 -12.41 5.24 -4.82
CA HIS A 120 -12.70 4.31 -3.73
C HIS A 120 -12.70 4.99 -2.35
N THR A 121 -13.25 6.20 -2.26
CA THR A 121 -13.49 6.84 -0.95
C THR A 121 -14.48 6.03 -0.12
N PHE A 122 -14.39 6.18 1.20
CA PHE A 122 -15.29 5.55 2.16
C PHE A 122 -15.58 6.52 3.29
N ASP A 123 -16.73 6.38 3.96
CA ASP A 123 -17.19 7.26 5.04
C ASP A 123 -17.11 6.61 6.42
N ASN A 124 -17.06 5.26 6.46
CA ASN A 124 -16.90 4.49 7.68
C ASN A 124 -15.68 3.55 7.61
N LEU A 125 -14.75 3.75 8.55
CA LEU A 125 -13.52 2.98 8.63
C LEU A 125 -13.75 1.49 8.92
N GLU A 126 -14.60 1.17 9.90
CA GLU A 126 -14.82 -0.23 10.29
C GLU A 126 -15.58 -1.01 9.23
N GLU A 127 -16.53 -0.36 8.56
CA GLU A 127 -17.26 -0.97 7.44
C GLU A 127 -16.35 -1.21 6.24
N ASN A 128 -15.43 -0.27 5.95
CA ASN A 128 -14.48 -0.45 4.86
C ASN A 128 -13.56 -1.66 5.07
N VAL A 129 -13.14 -1.95 6.30
CA VAL A 129 -12.33 -3.15 6.61
C VAL A 129 -13.12 -4.44 6.40
N LYS A 130 -14.44 -4.44 6.65
CA LYS A 130 -15.29 -5.62 6.58
C LYS A 130 -15.78 -5.96 5.17
N ARG A 131 -15.68 -5.00 4.25
CA ARG A 131 -16.20 -5.09 2.87
C ARG A 131 -15.20 -5.79 1.95
#